data_AF-A0A0N1L8Z0-F1
#
_entry.id   AF-A0A0N1L8Z0-F1
#
_cell.length_a   1.000
_cell.length_b   1.000
_cell.length_c   1.000
_cell.angle_alpha   90.00
_cell.angle_beta   90.00
_cell.angle_gamma   90.00
#
_symmetry.space_group_name_H-M   'P 1'
#
loop_
_entity.id
_entity.type
_entity.pdbx_description
1 polymer ?
#
loop_
_entity_poly.entity_id
_entity_poly.type
_entity_poly.pdbx_seq_one_letter_code
_entity_poly.pdbx_strand_id
1 'polypeptide(L)' 'MSHSKPTESDTTDANPAKESLLQEQQEQRELIAEHGEDALLNKALEDTFPASDPIATQTPIKPGASDSEAEKSE' A
#
# COMPACT_ATOMS: atom_id res chain seq x y z
N MET A 1 -30.58 -49.35 2.93
CA MET A 1 -29.44 -48.80 3.69
C MET A 1 -29.09 -47.46 3.04
N SER A 2 -29.51 -46.37 3.66
CA SER A 2 -29.31 -45.02 3.15
C SER A 2 -27.84 -44.62 3.34
N HIS A 3 -27.10 -44.52 2.25
CA HIS A 3 -25.73 -44.01 2.28
C HIS A 3 -25.78 -42.47 2.24
N SER A 4 -25.90 -41.85 3.42
CA SER A 4 -25.61 -40.43 3.58
C SER A 4 -24.12 -40.22 3.37
N LYS A 5 -23.74 -39.65 2.22
CA LYS A 5 -22.38 -39.16 2.01
C LYS A 5 -22.11 -38.02 3.01
N PRO A 6 -20.94 -37.97 3.66
CA PRO A 6 -20.58 -36.82 4.48
C PRO A 6 -20.46 -35.59 3.58
N THR A 7 -21.12 -34.51 3.97
CA THR A 7 -21.02 -33.19 3.34
C THR A 7 -19.68 -32.57 3.73
N GLU A 8 -18.85 -32.20 2.75
CA GLU A 8 -17.55 -31.50 2.88
C GLU A 8 -17.68 -30.05 3.43
N SER A 9 -18.71 -29.76 4.24
CA SER A 9 -18.97 -28.41 4.76
C SER A 9 -18.29 -28.09 6.10
N ASP A 10 -17.63 -29.05 6.75
CA ASP A 10 -17.17 -28.92 8.15
C ASP A 10 -15.70 -28.47 8.34
N THR A 11 -15.00 -27.94 7.32
CA THR A 11 -13.60 -27.48 7.47
C THR A 11 -13.34 -26.02 7.02
N THR A 12 -14.37 -25.26 6.71
CA THR A 12 -14.25 -23.91 6.11
C THR A 12 -14.23 -22.75 7.12
N ASP A 13 -13.90 -23.02 8.39
CA ASP A 13 -14.00 -22.04 9.47
C ASP A 13 -12.66 -21.44 9.94
N ALA A 14 -11.52 -21.85 9.38
CA ALA A 14 -10.21 -21.28 9.73
C ALA A 14 -9.28 -21.13 8.52
N ASN A 15 -9.78 -20.57 7.41
CA ASN A 15 -8.92 -20.24 6.28
C ASN A 15 -8.38 -18.81 6.43
N PRO A 16 -7.05 -18.61 6.61
CA PRO A 16 -6.46 -17.28 6.78
C PRO A 16 -6.77 -16.35 5.60
N ALA A 17 -6.91 -16.87 4.37
CA ALA A 17 -7.25 -16.05 3.21
C ALA A 17 -8.67 -15.47 3.30
N LYS A 18 -9.61 -16.18 3.94
CA LYS A 18 -10.99 -15.71 4.14
C LYS A 18 -11.02 -14.59 5.18
N GLU A 19 -10.24 -14.72 6.24
CA GLU A 19 -10.10 -13.67 7.26
C GLU A 19 -9.48 -12.40 6.66
N SER A 20 -8.38 -12.53 5.91
CA SER A 20 -7.76 -11.38 5.22
C SER A 20 -8.72 -10.70 4.24
N LEU A 21 -9.49 -11.47 3.46
CA LEU A 21 -10.47 -10.90 2.53
C LEU A 21 -11.57 -10.12 3.26
N LEU A 22 -12.06 -10.64 4.38
CA LEU A 22 -13.08 -9.95 5.18
C LEU A 22 -12.54 -8.66 5.79
N GLN A 23 -11.30 -8.68 6.27
CA GLN A 23 -10.62 -7.51 6.79
C GLN A 23 -10.48 -6.42 5.71
N GLU A 24 -9.96 -6.77 4.53
CA GLU A 24 -9.79 -5.81 3.43
C GLU A 24 -11.13 -5.20 3.00
N GLN A 25 -12.18 -6.03 2.88
CA GLN A 25 -13.51 -5.53 2.55
C GLN A 25 -14.09 -4.60 3.63
N GLN A 26 -13.77 -4.85 4.91
CA GLN A 26 -14.17 -3.97 5.98
C GLN A 26 -13.46 -2.62 5.88
N GLU A 27 -12.14 -2.63 5.71
CA GLU A 27 -11.34 -1.41 5.53
C GLU A 27 -11.83 -0.58 4.33
N GLN A 28 -12.15 -1.21 3.19
CA GLN A 28 -12.74 -0.51 2.04
C GLN A 28 -14.08 0.16 2.37
N ARG A 29 -14.95 -0.50 3.15
CA ARG A 29 -16.23 0.08 3.56
C ARG A 29 -16.05 1.25 4.52
N GLU A 30 -15.11 1.13 5.47
CA GLU A 30 -14.78 2.19 6.41
C GLU A 30 -14.22 3.41 5.69
N LEU A 31 -13.30 3.21 4.73
CA LEU A 31 -12.77 4.27 3.88
C LEU A 31 -13.86 4.99 3.07
N ILE A 32 -14.78 4.25 2.46
CA ILE A 32 -15.91 4.85 1.72
C ILE A 32 -16.84 5.61 2.67
N ALA A 33 -17.08 5.09 3.87
CA ALA A 33 -17.93 5.75 4.87
C ALA A 33 -17.30 7.05 5.39
N GLU A 34 -15.97 7.10 5.55
CA GLU A 34 -15.25 8.27 6.05
C GLU A 34 -14.98 9.32 4.96
N HIS A 35 -14.57 8.88 3.77
CA HIS A 35 -14.04 9.76 2.71
C HIS A 35 -14.91 9.84 1.44
N GLY A 36 -16.05 9.13 1.41
CA GLY A 36 -17.00 9.16 0.29
C GLY A 36 -16.68 8.18 -0.85
N GLU A 37 -17.43 8.27 -1.95
CA GLU A 37 -17.38 7.29 -3.05
C GLU A 37 -16.01 7.23 -3.74
N ASP A 38 -15.29 8.35 -3.79
CA ASP A 38 -13.97 8.46 -4.43
C ASP A 38 -12.80 8.08 -3.50
N ALA A 39 -13.07 7.61 -2.27
CA ALA A 39 -12.04 7.28 -1.28
C ALA A 39 -11.01 6.28 -1.80
N LEU A 40 -11.47 5.21 -2.46
CA LEU A 40 -10.60 4.17 -3.02
C LEU A 40 -9.76 4.69 -4.18
N LEU A 41 -10.33 5.59 -4.99
CA LEU A 41 -9.62 6.24 -6.10
C LEU A 41 -8.49 7.13 -5.57
N ASN A 42 -8.79 7.98 -4.59
CA ASN A 42 -7.79 8.86 -3.99
C ASN A 42 -6.67 8.07 -3.32
N LYS A 43 -7.01 7.03 -2.56
CA LYS A 43 -6.02 6.14 -1.95
C LYS A 43 -5.14 5.47 -3.02
N ALA A 44 -5.73 4.96 -4.10
CA ALA A 44 -4.96 4.36 -5.20
C ALA A 44 -4.04 5.37 -5.89
N LEU A 45 -4.46 6.63 -6.02
CA LEU A 45 -3.61 7.70 -6.55
C LEU A 45 -2.45 8.02 -5.61
N GLU A 46 -2.67 8.08 -4.30
CA GLU A 46 -1.61 8.28 -3.31
C GLU A 46 -0.60 7.11 -3.29
N ASP A 47 -1.09 5.87 -3.35
CA ASP A 47 -0.26 4.66 -3.34
C ASP A 47 0.60 4.53 -4.62
N THR A 48 0.11 5.02 -5.77
CA THR A 48 0.81 4.92 -7.07
C THR A 48 1.65 6.14 -7.41
N PHE A 49 1.32 7.29 -6.85
CA PHE A 49 2.06 8.54 -6.99
C PHE A 49 2.40 9.09 -5.61
N PRO A 50 3.35 8.45 -4.89
CA PRO A 50 3.82 8.95 -3.60
C PRO A 50 4.46 10.32 -3.85
N ALA A 51 3.67 11.38 -3.68
CA ALA A 51 4.00 12.80 -3.88
C ALA A 51 5.19 13.04 -4.82
N SER A 52 4.93 13.22 -6.12
CA SER A 52 5.80 13.85 -7.13
C SER A 52 7.30 13.80 -6.84
N ASP A 53 8.07 12.96 -7.57
CA ASP A 53 9.53 12.76 -7.47
C ASP A 53 10.26 13.82 -6.63
N PRO A 54 11.06 13.42 -5.63
CA PRO A 54 11.65 14.34 -4.66
C PRO A 54 12.29 15.55 -5.34
N ILE A 55 11.98 16.74 -4.84
CA ILE A 55 12.57 17.98 -5.35
C ILE A 55 14.09 17.83 -5.31
N ALA A 56 14.74 17.91 -6.48
CA ALA A 56 16.19 17.85 -6.57
C ALA A 56 16.79 18.97 -5.71
N THR A 57 17.58 18.60 -4.70
CA THR A 57 18.25 19.55 -3.83
C THR A 57 19.37 20.23 -4.61
N GLN A 58 19.22 21.53 -4.91
CA GLN A 58 20.25 22.28 -5.59
C GLN A 58 21.33 22.67 -4.57
N THR A 59 22.52 22.08 -4.68
CA THR A 59 23.68 22.52 -3.90
C THR A 59 24.22 23.83 -4.48
N PRO A 60 24.37 24.91 -3.69
CA PRO A 60 24.96 26.15 -4.19
C PRO A 60 26.39 25.89 -4.67
N ILE A 61 26.65 26.03 -5.97
CA ILE A 61 28.01 26.05 -6.49
C ILE A 61 28.62 27.42 -6.22
N LYS A 62 29.69 27.47 -5.43
CA LYS A 62 30.50 28.67 -5.31
C LYS A 62 31.22 28.88 -6.65
N PRO A 63 31.05 30.03 -7.34
CA PRO A 63 31.78 30.30 -8.57
C PRO A 63 33.30 30.21 -8.30
N GLY A 64 33.97 29.28 -8.97
CA GLY A 64 35.43 29.09 -8.88
C GLY A 64 35.94 27.99 -7.94
N ALA A 65 35.08 27.14 -7.38
CA ALA A 65 35.53 25.92 -6.69
C ALA A 65 35.94 24.84 -7.71
N SER A 66 37.16 24.32 -7.62
CA SER A 66 37.63 23.19 -8.43
C SER A 66 37.16 21.86 -7.82
N ASP A 67 36.88 20.87 -8.67
CA ASP A 67 36.32 19.54 -8.31
C ASP A 67 37.15 18.71 -7.29
N SER A 68 38.32 19.20 -6.86
CA SER A 68 39.26 18.48 -6.00
C SER A 68 38.94 18.51 -4.49
N GLU A 69 37.89 19.20 -4.03
CA GLU A 69 37.56 19.34 -2.60
C GLU A 69 36.25 18.64 -2.16
N ALA A 70 35.51 18.00 -3.08
CA ALA A 70 34.24 17.33 -2.75
C ALA A 70 34.41 15.87 -2.26
N GLU A 71 35.58 15.24 -2.44
CA GLU A 71 35.88 13.85 -2.07
C GLU A 71 36.59 13.75 -0.70
N LYS A 72 36.11 14.47 0.32
CA LYS A 72 36.66 14.32 1.68
C LYS A 72 35.69 14.70 2.79
N SER A 73 34.60 13.94 2.94
CA SER A 73 33.72 13.78 4.13
C SER A 73 32.58 12.87 3.64
N GLU A 74 32.27 11.66 4.10
CA GLU A 74 32.69 10.75 5.18
C GLU A 74 32.19 9.35 4.76
#